data_AF-A0A412JW76-F1
#
_entry.id   AF-A0A412JW76-F1
#
_cell.length_a   1.000
_cell.length_b   1.000
_cell.length_c   1.000
_cell.angle_alpha   90.00
_cell.angle_beta   90.00
_cell.angle_gamma   90.00
#
_symmetry.space_group_name_H-M   'P 1'
#
loop_
_entity.id
_entity.type
_entity.pdbx_description
1 polymer ?
#
loop_
_entity_poly.entity_id
_entity_poly.type
_entity_poly.pdbx_seq_one_letter_code
_entity_poly.pdbx_strand_id
1 'polypeptide(L)'
;MDTLVYAYIKARMNYSTYISEVTEKEIAAKLGIPLRTIVSCISRLKKNRILIGKVDENAVIDKGYKTYNKYHITKENDNYYFIYNSLFKDNIGIDNNTDACKVKGLLLLIKSVCLKETNKYISNKPYKGSINKTELANLIGLDNKTLNKYLEIAIEAKQIKLIDNGLLILNKSIVPDFVEAEQSNTSKPIYTKIFHLIYYWCITNNIVPPNRNDTIIKKNGKVYRTNELLSRIAGKYSITKEDIQELITKYGIEYIKANIDKFPILNSYIPYVLNKRITNKPNEISLEYITKALNIDASFTSNETNEVWTL
;
A
#
# COMPACT_ATOMS: atom_id res chain seq x y z
N MET A 1 -1.69 -16.71 -9.77
CA MET A 1 -0.28 -16.56 -10.24
C MET A 1 -0.19 -15.44 -11.26
N ASP A 2 -1.05 -15.45 -12.28
CA ASP A 2 -1.15 -14.43 -13.33
C ASP A 2 -1.11 -12.99 -12.80
N THR A 3 -1.84 -12.69 -11.72
CA THR A 3 -1.84 -11.37 -11.07
C THR A 3 -0.44 -10.90 -10.64
N LEU A 4 0.36 -11.78 -10.03
CA LEU A 4 1.73 -11.45 -9.61
C LEU A 4 2.65 -11.25 -10.82
N VAL A 5 2.50 -12.11 -11.85
CA VAL A 5 3.27 -12.02 -13.10
C VAL A 5 2.97 -10.70 -13.81
N TYR A 6 1.68 -10.34 -13.94
CA TYR A 6 1.27 -9.07 -14.51
C TYR A 6 1.81 -7.88 -13.72
N ALA A 7 1.68 -7.91 -12.38
CA ALA A 7 2.22 -6.86 -11.53
C ALA A 7 3.74 -6.69 -11.71
N TYR A 8 4.48 -7.79 -11.88
CA TYR A 8 5.93 -7.74 -12.12
C TYR A 8 6.27 -7.14 -13.50
N ILE A 9 5.53 -7.50 -14.56
CA ILE A 9 5.70 -6.89 -15.88
C ILE A 9 5.44 -5.39 -15.80
N LYS A 10 4.32 -5.01 -15.19
CA LYS A 10 3.92 -3.60 -15.05
C LYS A 10 4.91 -2.79 -14.21
N ALA A 11 5.52 -3.38 -13.18
CA ALA A 11 6.57 -2.73 -12.39
C ALA A 11 7.85 -2.39 -13.18
N ARG A 12 8.01 -2.95 -14.39
CA ARG A 12 9.11 -2.65 -15.33
C ARG A 12 8.72 -1.69 -16.45
N MET A 13 7.50 -1.17 -16.39
CA MET A 13 6.98 -0.27 -17.41
C MET A 13 7.71 1.07 -17.36
N ASN A 14 8.12 1.56 -18.53
CA ASN A 14 8.50 2.95 -18.68
C ASN A 14 7.23 3.82 -18.63
N TYR A 15 7.14 4.74 -17.67
CA TYR A 15 5.95 5.57 -17.44
C TYR A 15 5.60 6.50 -18.61
N SER A 16 6.57 6.89 -19.43
CA SER A 16 6.34 7.77 -20.59
C SER A 16 5.79 7.00 -21.79
N THR A 17 6.26 5.77 -22.00
CA THR A 17 5.90 4.98 -23.20
C THR A 17 4.85 3.92 -22.93
N TYR A 18 4.57 3.59 -21.67
CA TYR A 18 3.73 2.46 -21.25
C TYR A 18 4.21 1.10 -21.77
N ILE A 19 5.51 0.96 -21.99
CA ILE A 19 6.13 -0.28 -22.48
C ILE A 19 6.99 -0.89 -21.38
N SER A 20 6.79 -2.18 -21.12
CA SER A 20 7.68 -3.00 -20.30
C SER A 20 8.54 -3.89 -21.18
N GLU A 21 9.86 -3.88 -20.96
CA GLU A 21 10.81 -4.74 -21.65
C GLU A 21 11.36 -5.78 -20.68
N VAL A 22 10.87 -7.03 -20.79
CA VAL A 22 11.26 -8.13 -19.89
C VAL A 22 11.07 -9.50 -20.55
N THR A 23 11.97 -10.45 -20.32
CA THR A 23 11.85 -11.82 -20.86
C THR A 23 11.15 -12.76 -19.88
N GLU A 24 10.53 -13.83 -20.38
CA GLU A 24 9.94 -14.88 -19.54
C GLU A 24 10.97 -15.54 -18.62
N LYS A 25 12.22 -15.69 -19.08
CA LYS A 25 13.34 -16.21 -18.30
C LYS A 25 13.68 -15.30 -17.12
N GLU A 26 13.70 -13.99 -17.32
CA GLU A 26 13.95 -13.04 -16.24
C GLU A 26 12.82 -12.99 -15.23
N ILE A 27 11.55 -13.04 -15.69
CA ILE A 27 10.40 -13.13 -14.78
C ILE A 27 10.52 -14.41 -13.94
N ALA A 28 10.79 -15.55 -14.58
CA ALA A 28 10.97 -16.83 -13.91
C ALA A 28 12.08 -16.78 -12.86
N ALA A 29 13.26 -16.26 -13.24
CA ALA A 29 14.40 -16.14 -12.34
C ALA A 29 14.13 -15.17 -11.18
N LYS A 30 13.47 -14.03 -11.43
CA LYS A 30 13.24 -13.00 -10.40
C LYS A 30 12.13 -13.37 -9.43
N LEU A 31 11.12 -14.11 -9.87
CA LEU A 31 10.04 -14.60 -9.00
C LEU A 31 10.34 -16.00 -8.43
N GLY A 32 11.37 -16.69 -8.91
CA GLY A 32 11.67 -18.08 -8.54
C GLY A 32 10.55 -19.06 -8.95
N ILE A 33 9.85 -18.76 -10.05
CA ILE A 33 8.74 -19.57 -10.57
C ILE A 33 9.27 -20.37 -11.78
N PRO A 34 8.91 -21.66 -11.94
CA PRO A 34 9.33 -22.43 -13.11
C PRO A 34 8.96 -21.74 -14.43
N LEU A 35 9.89 -21.73 -15.39
CA LEU A 35 9.71 -21.05 -16.69
C LEU A 35 8.43 -21.51 -17.40
N ARG A 36 8.11 -22.81 -17.38
CA ARG A 36 6.87 -23.37 -17.95
C ARG A 36 5.62 -22.69 -17.40
N THR A 37 5.59 -22.40 -16.10
CA THR A 37 4.46 -21.71 -15.45
C THR A 37 4.38 -20.26 -15.91
N ILE A 38 5.53 -19.57 -16.04
CA ILE A 38 5.57 -18.20 -16.56
C ILE A 38 5.07 -18.14 -18.00
N VAL A 39 5.57 -19.00 -18.89
CA VAL A 39 5.11 -19.11 -20.30
C VAL A 39 3.58 -19.26 -20.35
N SER A 40 3.02 -20.12 -19.49
CA SER A 40 1.58 -20.35 -19.39
C SER A 40 0.81 -19.10 -18.90
N CYS A 41 1.32 -18.39 -17.88
CA CYS A 41 0.73 -17.15 -17.39
C CYS A 41 0.75 -16.06 -18.48
N ILE A 42 1.89 -15.89 -19.16
CA ILE A 42 2.07 -14.91 -20.23
C ILE A 42 1.11 -15.20 -21.39
N SER A 43 0.93 -16.46 -21.77
CA SER A 43 -0.03 -16.86 -22.81
C SER A 43 -1.47 -16.43 -22.46
N ARG A 44 -1.89 -16.56 -21.19
CA ARG A 44 -3.21 -16.07 -20.74
C ARG A 44 -3.29 -14.55 -20.69
N LEU A 45 -2.24 -13.89 -20.18
CA LEU A 45 -2.19 -12.43 -20.09
C LEU A 45 -2.21 -11.76 -21.47
N LYS A 46 -1.53 -12.33 -22.48
CA LYS A 46 -1.56 -11.87 -23.88
C LYS A 46 -2.97 -11.83 -24.49
N LYS A 47 -3.86 -12.72 -24.03
CA LYS A 47 -5.26 -12.75 -24.48
C LYS A 47 -6.10 -11.66 -23.81
N ASN A 48 -5.65 -11.11 -22.67
CA ASN A 48 -6.34 -10.05 -21.97
C ASN A 48 -5.91 -8.67 -22.47
N ARG A 49 -6.58 -8.21 -23.54
CA ARG A 49 -6.32 -6.91 -24.19
C ARG A 49 -6.65 -5.69 -23.32
N ILE A 50 -7.41 -5.88 -22.24
CA ILE A 50 -7.70 -4.83 -21.27
C ILE A 50 -6.43 -4.48 -20.48
N LEU A 51 -5.60 -5.48 -20.16
CA LEU A 51 -4.36 -5.29 -19.39
C LEU A 51 -3.14 -5.05 -20.30
N ILE A 52 -3.04 -5.81 -21.38
CA ILE A 52 -1.91 -5.77 -22.31
C ILE A 52 -2.45 -5.57 -23.72
N GLY A 53 -2.36 -4.35 -24.23
CA GLY A 53 -2.86 -4.00 -25.56
C GLY A 53 -2.18 -4.83 -26.66
N LYS A 54 -0.84 -4.93 -26.61
CA LYS A 54 -0.08 -5.79 -27.51
C LYS A 54 1.23 -6.29 -26.90
N VAL A 55 1.77 -7.36 -27.47
CA VAL A 55 3.10 -7.88 -27.14
C VAL A 55 3.89 -8.05 -28.43
N ASP A 56 5.02 -7.35 -28.52
CA ASP A 56 5.98 -7.57 -29.61
C ASP A 56 6.98 -8.63 -29.11
N GLU A 57 6.86 -9.84 -29.64
CA GLU A 57 7.70 -10.98 -29.28
C GLU A 57 8.98 -10.99 -30.11
N ASN A 58 10.13 -11.27 -29.46
CA ASN A 58 11.41 -11.43 -30.15
C ASN A 58 11.74 -10.31 -31.15
N ALA A 59 11.62 -9.03 -30.79
CA ALA A 59 12.07 -7.98 -31.71
C ALA A 59 13.56 -8.23 -32.05
N VAL A 60 13.85 -8.42 -33.34
CA VAL A 60 15.19 -8.69 -33.84
C VAL A 60 15.81 -7.34 -34.14
N ILE A 61 16.94 -7.04 -33.51
CA ILE A 61 17.79 -5.95 -34.00
C ILE A 61 18.70 -6.52 -35.08
N ASP A 62 18.97 -5.69 -36.07
CA ASP A 62 19.97 -5.90 -37.11
C ASP A 62 21.28 -6.36 -36.45
N LYS A 63 21.66 -7.64 -36.65
CA LYS A 63 22.73 -8.48 -36.00
C LYS A 63 22.25 -9.77 -35.31
N GLY A 64 20.94 -10.07 -35.24
CA GLY A 64 20.45 -11.40 -34.84
C GLY A 64 20.37 -11.68 -33.33
N TYR A 65 20.54 -10.64 -32.50
CA TYR A 65 20.26 -10.75 -31.06
C TYR A 65 18.75 -10.68 -30.82
N LYS A 66 18.19 -11.68 -30.11
CA LYS A 66 16.80 -11.64 -29.64
C LYS A 66 16.68 -10.62 -28.51
N THR A 67 15.82 -9.61 -28.65
CA THR A 67 15.55 -8.68 -27.56
C THR A 67 14.52 -9.23 -26.57
N TYR A 68 14.34 -8.48 -25.49
CA TYR A 68 13.19 -8.53 -24.59
C TYR A 68 11.84 -8.62 -25.33
N ASN A 69 10.86 -9.28 -24.71
CA ASN A 69 9.46 -9.10 -25.10
C ASN A 69 9.05 -7.68 -24.70
N LYS A 70 8.37 -6.97 -25.61
CA LYS A 70 7.82 -5.63 -25.33
C LYS A 70 6.34 -5.76 -25.05
N TYR A 71 5.95 -5.55 -23.79
CA TYR A 71 4.54 -5.54 -23.38
C TYR A 71 4.04 -4.10 -23.39
N HIS A 72 3.05 -3.82 -24.22
CA HIS A 72 2.38 -2.51 -24.29
C HIS A 72 1.23 -2.53 -23.30
N ILE A 73 1.45 -1.93 -22.14
CA ILE A 73 0.50 -1.90 -21.03
C ILE A 73 -0.59 -0.89 -21.36
N THR A 74 -1.84 -1.28 -21.15
CA THR A 74 -2.96 -0.37 -21.35
C THR A 74 -2.94 0.70 -20.28
N LYS A 75 -2.99 1.98 -20.68
CA LYS A 75 -3.01 3.12 -19.75
C LYS A 75 -4.20 3.01 -18.80
N GLU A 76 -3.95 3.25 -17.52
CA GLU A 76 -4.97 3.21 -16.48
C GLU A 76 -5.83 4.48 -16.54
N ASN A 77 -7.15 4.30 -16.52
CA ASN A 77 -8.10 5.42 -16.48
C ASN A 77 -8.58 5.69 -15.06
N ASP A 78 -8.93 4.64 -14.29
CA ASP A 78 -9.41 4.71 -12.91
C ASP A 78 -9.18 3.36 -12.18
N ASN A 79 -9.42 3.31 -10.86
CA ASN A 79 -9.46 2.07 -10.06
C ASN A 79 -8.15 1.25 -10.02
N TYR A 80 -7.03 1.93 -9.76
CA TYR A 80 -5.75 1.29 -9.51
C TYR A 80 -5.35 1.43 -8.04
N TYR A 81 -4.36 0.64 -7.63
CA TYR A 81 -3.71 0.76 -6.33
C TYR A 81 -2.20 0.68 -6.50
N PHE A 82 -1.47 1.15 -5.48
CA PHE A 82 -0.01 1.20 -5.50
C PHE A 82 0.60 0.01 -4.77
N ILE A 83 1.73 -0.47 -5.31
CA ILE A 83 2.57 -1.47 -4.67
C ILE A 83 4.02 -1.03 -4.74
N TYR A 84 4.81 -1.39 -3.73
CA TYR A 84 6.25 -1.22 -3.75
C TYR A 84 6.93 -2.44 -4.39
N ASN A 85 8.05 -2.20 -5.10
CA ASN A 85 8.84 -3.26 -5.73
C ASN A 85 9.42 -4.26 -4.73
N SER A 86 9.46 -3.92 -3.45
CA SER A 86 9.78 -4.84 -2.35
C SER A 86 8.85 -6.06 -2.34
N LEU A 87 7.59 -5.95 -2.80
CA LEU A 87 6.68 -7.10 -2.93
C LEU A 87 7.32 -8.29 -3.67
N PHE A 88 8.11 -8.03 -4.71
CA PHE A 88 8.74 -9.07 -5.52
C PHE A 88 9.99 -9.68 -4.88
N LYS A 89 10.59 -9.02 -3.89
CA LYS A 89 11.85 -9.42 -3.26
C LYS A 89 11.69 -9.91 -1.83
N ASP A 90 10.69 -9.39 -1.11
CA ASP A 90 10.52 -9.65 0.32
C ASP A 90 10.24 -11.13 0.56
N ASN A 91 10.95 -11.69 1.54
CA ASN A 91 10.50 -12.90 2.20
C ASN A 91 9.29 -12.52 3.06
N ILE A 92 8.14 -13.11 2.74
CA ILE A 92 6.86 -12.83 3.42
C ILE A 92 6.56 -13.83 4.53
N GLY A 93 7.59 -14.50 5.07
CA GLY A 93 7.45 -15.50 6.13
C GLY A 93 6.90 -16.84 5.64
N ILE A 94 7.17 -17.19 4.38
CA ILE A 94 6.71 -18.44 3.76
C ILE A 94 7.92 -19.09 3.06
N ASP A 95 8.33 -20.26 3.53
CA ASP A 95 9.52 -20.96 3.03
C ASP A 95 9.34 -21.51 1.61
N ASN A 96 8.15 -22.03 1.31
CA ASN A 96 7.86 -22.53 -0.03
C ASN A 96 7.66 -21.36 -1.00
N ASN A 97 8.62 -21.14 -1.91
CA ASN A 97 8.56 -20.01 -2.85
C ASN A 97 7.32 -20.02 -3.77
N THR A 98 6.82 -21.21 -4.15
CA THR A 98 5.61 -21.30 -4.97
C THR A 98 4.38 -20.83 -4.21
N ASP A 99 4.22 -21.26 -2.95
CA ASP A 99 3.12 -20.80 -2.11
C ASP A 99 3.29 -19.33 -1.72
N ALA A 100 4.52 -18.84 -1.48
CA ALA A 100 4.81 -17.43 -1.27
C ALA A 100 4.35 -16.57 -2.48
N CYS A 101 4.69 -17.00 -3.71
CA CYS A 101 4.23 -16.32 -4.92
C CYS A 101 2.70 -16.35 -5.08
N LYS A 102 2.04 -17.47 -4.72
CA LYS A 102 0.58 -17.56 -4.77
C LYS A 102 -0.09 -16.68 -3.72
N VAL A 103 0.47 -16.58 -2.52
CA VAL A 103 0.01 -15.64 -1.49
C VAL A 103 0.20 -14.20 -1.96
N LYS A 104 1.36 -13.81 -2.50
CA LYS A 104 1.55 -12.46 -3.07
C LYS A 104 0.50 -12.15 -4.15
N GLY A 105 0.21 -13.12 -5.03
CA GLY A 105 -0.86 -13.00 -6.02
C GLY A 105 -2.26 -12.87 -5.40
N LEU A 106 -2.55 -13.62 -4.33
CA LEU A 106 -3.81 -13.52 -3.59
C LEU A 106 -3.96 -12.14 -2.93
N LEU A 107 -2.91 -11.60 -2.31
CA LEU A 107 -2.95 -10.28 -1.67
C LEU A 107 -3.29 -9.17 -2.69
N LEU A 108 -2.74 -9.25 -3.90
CA LEU A 108 -3.04 -8.33 -5.00
C LEU A 108 -4.52 -8.42 -5.46
N LEU A 109 -5.06 -9.64 -5.52
CA LEU A 109 -6.47 -9.86 -5.85
C LEU A 109 -7.41 -9.36 -4.75
N ILE A 110 -7.09 -9.62 -3.48
CA ILE A 110 -7.86 -9.11 -2.35
C ILE A 110 -7.83 -7.58 -2.34
N LYS A 111 -6.66 -6.97 -2.61
CA LYS A 111 -6.51 -5.52 -2.65
C LYS A 111 -7.46 -4.86 -3.68
N SER A 112 -7.76 -5.52 -4.80
CA SER A 112 -8.67 -4.96 -5.80
C SER A 112 -10.13 -4.89 -5.36
N VAL A 113 -10.50 -5.59 -4.28
CA VAL A 113 -11.86 -5.59 -3.71
C VAL A 113 -11.92 -4.98 -2.32
N CYS A 114 -10.81 -4.43 -1.82
CA CYS A 114 -10.82 -3.67 -0.57
C CYS A 114 -11.66 -2.38 -0.70
N LEU A 115 -12.12 -1.88 0.45
CA LEU A 115 -12.68 -0.54 0.54
C LEU A 115 -11.67 0.45 -0.03
N LYS A 116 -12.17 1.39 -0.84
CA LYS A 116 -11.36 2.40 -1.52
C LYS A 116 -10.43 3.10 -0.53
N GLU A 117 -9.17 3.27 -0.92
CA GLU A 117 -8.11 3.90 -0.11
C GLU A 117 -7.86 3.19 1.24
N THR A 118 -8.09 1.86 1.30
CA THR A 118 -7.71 1.02 2.43
C THR A 118 -7.14 -0.32 1.97
N ASN A 119 -6.58 -1.08 2.92
CA ASN A 119 -6.25 -2.50 2.77
C ASN A 119 -7.27 -3.41 3.48
N LYS A 120 -8.49 -2.92 3.73
CA LYS A 120 -9.57 -3.64 4.41
C LYS A 120 -10.56 -4.17 3.38
N TYR A 121 -10.86 -5.45 3.44
CA TYR A 121 -12.03 -6.02 2.78
C TYR A 121 -13.08 -6.32 3.83
N ILE A 122 -14.31 -5.84 3.60
CA ILE A 122 -15.47 -6.10 4.45
C ILE A 122 -16.52 -6.81 3.59
N SER A 123 -17.03 -7.93 4.07
CA SER A 123 -18.11 -8.66 3.40
C SER A 123 -19.41 -7.87 3.45
N ASN A 124 -20.12 -7.80 2.32
CA ASN A 124 -21.46 -7.22 2.29
C ASN A 124 -22.46 -8.11 3.03
N LYS A 125 -22.26 -9.43 3.00
CA LYS A 125 -23.09 -10.41 3.70
C LYS A 125 -22.22 -11.23 4.65
N PRO A 126 -21.80 -10.67 5.80
CA PRO A 126 -20.92 -11.37 6.72
C PRO A 126 -21.56 -12.67 7.20
N TYR A 127 -20.74 -13.70 7.38
CA TYR A 127 -21.18 -15.00 7.86
C TYR A 127 -20.87 -15.11 9.35
N LYS A 128 -21.90 -15.08 10.20
CA LYS A 128 -21.75 -15.15 11.67
C LYS A 128 -20.77 -14.10 12.24
N GLY A 129 -20.86 -12.87 11.76
CA GLY A 129 -19.96 -11.76 12.17
C GLY A 129 -18.53 -11.87 11.62
N SER A 130 -18.25 -12.88 10.79
CA SER A 130 -16.95 -13.10 10.15
C SER A 130 -17.02 -12.84 8.65
N ILE A 131 -15.85 -12.84 8.02
CA ILE A 131 -15.73 -12.78 6.57
C ILE A 131 -16.54 -13.87 5.86
N ASN A 132 -17.29 -13.48 4.84
CA ASN A 132 -17.90 -14.40 3.89
C ASN A 132 -16.87 -14.79 2.82
N LYS A 133 -16.23 -15.95 3.00
CA LYS A 133 -15.19 -16.45 2.08
C LYS A 133 -15.75 -16.77 0.70
N THR A 134 -16.99 -17.22 0.60
CA THR A 134 -17.65 -17.49 -0.70
C THR A 134 -17.88 -16.21 -1.48
N GLU A 135 -18.34 -15.16 -0.81
CA GLU A 135 -18.46 -13.82 -1.42
C GLU A 135 -17.10 -13.34 -1.93
N LEU A 136 -16.06 -13.43 -1.08
CA LEU A 136 -14.71 -13.02 -1.48
C LEU A 136 -14.20 -13.82 -2.69
N ALA A 137 -14.35 -15.15 -2.67
CA ALA A 137 -13.92 -16.05 -3.74
C ALA A 137 -14.53 -15.65 -5.08
N ASN A 138 -15.85 -15.38 -5.09
CA ASN A 138 -16.57 -14.95 -6.28
C ASN A 138 -16.07 -13.59 -6.78
N LEU A 139 -15.87 -12.62 -5.89
CA LEU A 139 -15.41 -11.27 -6.24
C LEU A 139 -14.02 -11.28 -6.88
N ILE A 140 -13.12 -12.14 -6.41
CA ILE A 140 -11.74 -12.22 -6.93
C ILE A 140 -11.53 -13.33 -7.98
N GLY A 141 -12.60 -14.03 -8.38
CA GLY A 141 -12.57 -15.07 -9.40
C GLY A 141 -11.73 -16.30 -9.05
N LEU A 142 -11.76 -16.73 -7.78
CA LEU A 142 -11.11 -17.96 -7.32
C LEU A 142 -12.14 -18.99 -6.87
N ASP A 143 -11.78 -20.27 -6.96
CA ASP A 143 -12.56 -21.31 -6.29
C ASP A 143 -12.32 -21.29 -4.78
N ASN A 144 -13.31 -21.75 -4.00
CA ASN A 144 -13.28 -21.73 -2.55
C ASN A 144 -12.12 -22.55 -1.96
N LYS A 145 -11.73 -23.66 -2.60
CA LYS A 145 -10.65 -24.53 -2.09
C LYS A 145 -9.30 -23.81 -2.21
N THR A 146 -9.04 -23.20 -3.36
CA THR A 146 -7.85 -22.39 -3.60
C THR A 146 -7.81 -21.18 -2.66
N LEU A 147 -8.92 -20.43 -2.53
CA LEU A 147 -8.99 -19.31 -1.61
C LEU A 147 -8.66 -19.75 -0.18
N ASN A 148 -9.34 -20.78 0.34
CA ASN A 148 -9.16 -21.23 1.73
C ASN A 148 -7.71 -21.61 2.00
N LYS A 149 -7.10 -22.43 1.13
CA LYS A 149 -5.70 -22.83 1.29
C LYS A 149 -4.77 -21.62 1.40
N TYR A 150 -4.85 -20.69 0.46
CA TYR A 150 -3.91 -19.56 0.42
C TYR A 150 -4.22 -18.48 1.44
N LEU A 151 -5.47 -18.38 1.89
CA LEU A 151 -5.87 -17.51 2.99
C LEU A 151 -5.30 -18.01 4.33
N GLU A 152 -5.35 -19.33 4.58
CA GLU A 152 -4.76 -19.95 5.78
C GLU A 152 -3.24 -19.68 5.84
N ILE A 153 -2.51 -19.97 4.76
CA ILE A 153 -1.07 -19.71 4.68
C ILE A 153 -0.77 -18.22 4.89
N ALA A 154 -1.58 -17.31 4.31
CA ALA A 154 -1.38 -15.87 4.46
C ALA A 154 -1.63 -15.38 5.90
N ILE A 155 -2.57 -15.99 6.62
CA ILE A 155 -2.85 -15.67 8.03
C ILE A 155 -1.70 -16.16 8.92
N GLU A 156 -1.26 -17.41 8.74
CA GLU A 156 -0.13 -17.99 9.48
C GLU A 156 1.15 -17.17 9.29
N ALA A 157 1.41 -16.73 8.05
CA ALA A 157 2.54 -15.89 7.69
C ALA A 157 2.37 -14.40 8.06
N LYS A 158 1.32 -14.04 8.82
CA LYS A 158 1.01 -12.66 9.25
C LYS A 158 0.94 -11.66 8.09
N GLN A 159 0.49 -12.10 6.91
CA GLN A 159 0.23 -11.25 5.75
C GLN A 159 -1.22 -10.74 5.74
N ILE A 160 -2.13 -11.46 6.40
CA ILE A 160 -3.54 -11.11 6.57
C ILE A 160 -3.91 -11.23 8.05
N LYS A 161 -4.74 -10.30 8.52
CA LYS A 161 -5.44 -10.39 9.80
C LYS A 161 -6.95 -10.45 9.56
N LEU A 162 -7.66 -11.36 10.21
CA LEU A 162 -9.12 -11.33 10.24
C LEU A 162 -9.60 -10.19 11.14
N ILE A 163 -10.62 -9.47 10.69
CA ILE A 163 -11.27 -8.37 11.41
C ILE A 163 -12.78 -8.59 11.37
N ASP A 164 -13.52 -7.79 12.13
CA ASP A 164 -14.97 -7.89 12.16
C ASP A 164 -15.54 -7.78 10.74
N ASN A 165 -16.37 -8.77 10.37
CA ASN A 165 -17.00 -8.88 9.05
C ASN A 165 -16.02 -8.96 7.86
N GLY A 166 -14.71 -9.16 8.06
CA GLY A 166 -13.74 -8.97 6.99
C GLY A 166 -12.30 -9.41 7.26
N LEU A 167 -11.37 -8.81 6.51
CA LEU A 167 -9.93 -8.99 6.68
C LEU A 167 -9.15 -7.70 6.39
N LEU A 168 -7.90 -7.69 6.84
CA LEU A 168 -6.92 -6.61 6.67
C LEU A 168 -5.63 -7.19 6.07
N ILE A 169 -5.16 -6.59 4.96
CA ILE A 169 -3.84 -6.89 4.40
C ILE A 169 -2.77 -6.17 5.25
N LEU A 170 -1.81 -6.94 5.77
CA LEU A 170 -0.70 -6.47 6.61
C LEU A 170 0.60 -6.22 5.83
N ASN A 171 0.69 -6.75 4.60
CA ASN A 171 1.89 -6.64 3.78
C ASN A 171 2.21 -5.16 3.45
N LYS A 172 3.34 -4.66 3.96
CA LYS A 172 3.76 -3.25 3.82
C LYS A 172 4.08 -2.84 2.38
N SER A 173 4.32 -3.81 1.50
CA SER A 173 4.57 -3.58 0.08
C SER A 173 3.28 -3.33 -0.72
N ILE A 174 2.10 -3.47 -0.10
CA ILE A 174 0.81 -3.05 -0.66
C ILE A 174 0.36 -1.78 0.05
N VAL A 175 0.34 -0.66 -0.69
CA VAL A 175 0.03 0.66 -0.14
C VAL A 175 -1.46 0.72 0.21
N PRO A 176 -1.83 1.19 1.41
CA PRO A 176 -3.24 1.25 1.83
C PRO A 176 -4.08 2.16 0.93
N ASP A 177 -3.54 3.29 0.51
CA ASP A 177 -4.26 4.34 -0.20
C ASP A 177 -3.55 4.76 -1.50
N PHE A 178 -2.80 5.86 -1.47
CA PHE A 178 -2.13 6.45 -2.61
C PHE A 178 -0.73 6.92 -2.22
N VAL A 179 0.09 7.13 -3.25
CA VAL A 179 1.41 7.75 -3.11
C VAL A 179 1.34 9.12 -3.77
N GLU A 180 1.61 10.18 -3.00
CA GLU A 180 1.78 11.53 -3.53
C GLU A 180 3.24 11.74 -3.93
N ALA A 181 3.48 12.24 -5.14
CA ALA A 181 4.82 12.61 -5.59
C ALA A 181 5.30 13.84 -4.81
N GLU A 182 6.57 13.83 -4.38
CA GLU A 182 7.17 14.89 -3.54
C GLU A 182 7.27 16.25 -4.24
N GLN A 183 7.17 16.31 -5.57
CA GLN A 183 7.45 17.49 -6.39
C GLN A 183 6.21 18.09 -7.08
N SER A 184 5.14 18.40 -6.34
CA SER A 184 4.06 19.23 -6.91
C SER A 184 3.72 20.44 -6.04
N ASN A 185 3.52 21.59 -6.68
CA ASN A 185 3.13 22.84 -6.02
C ASN A 185 1.71 22.77 -5.39
N THR A 186 1.00 21.66 -5.57
CA THR A 186 -0.34 21.37 -5.04
C THR A 186 -0.38 20.20 -4.06
N SER A 187 0.74 19.48 -3.87
CA SER A 187 0.78 18.28 -3.03
C SER A 187 1.00 18.64 -1.57
N LYS A 188 0.34 17.90 -0.69
CA LYS A 188 0.61 17.92 0.75
C LYS A 188 1.13 16.54 1.14
N PRO A 189 2.34 16.14 0.66
CA PRO A 189 2.88 14.80 0.84
C PRO A 189 3.02 14.43 2.32
N ILE A 190 3.11 15.45 3.18
CA ILE A 190 3.16 15.32 4.63
C ILE A 190 1.91 14.65 5.22
N TYR A 191 0.70 14.90 4.72
CA TYR A 191 -0.53 14.29 5.26
C TYR A 191 -0.57 12.79 4.99
N THR A 192 -0.21 12.42 3.75
CA THR A 192 -0.11 11.02 3.34
C THR A 192 0.98 10.30 4.10
N LYS A 193 2.13 10.95 4.32
CA LYS A 193 3.20 10.42 5.16
C LYS A 193 2.77 10.20 6.61
N ILE A 194 2.08 11.16 7.24
CA ILE A 194 1.54 11.03 8.60
C ILE A 194 0.58 9.86 8.69
N PHE A 195 -0.35 9.76 7.73
CA PHE A 195 -1.30 8.65 7.69
C PHE A 195 -0.57 7.31 7.56
N HIS A 196 0.42 7.19 6.67
CA HIS A 196 1.23 5.96 6.53
C HIS A 196 1.98 5.61 7.83
N LEU A 197 2.53 6.60 8.54
CA LEU A 197 3.19 6.37 9.83
C LEU A 197 2.23 5.82 10.89
N ILE A 198 1.06 6.44 11.04
CA ILE A 198 0.01 5.97 11.96
C ILE A 198 -0.43 4.56 11.55
N TYR A 199 -0.69 4.36 10.26
CA TYR A 199 -1.13 3.09 9.70
C TYR A 199 -0.13 1.98 10.02
N TYR A 200 1.15 2.16 9.68
CA TYR A 200 2.18 1.14 9.91
C TYR A 200 2.50 0.93 11.39
N TRP A 201 2.39 1.97 12.22
CA TRP A 201 2.46 1.81 13.67
C TRP A 201 1.34 0.90 14.19
N CYS A 202 0.11 1.07 13.71
CA CYS A 202 -1.01 0.19 14.07
C CYS A 202 -0.71 -1.26 13.68
N ILE A 203 -0.26 -1.49 12.44
CA ILE A 203 0.09 -2.84 11.95
C ILE A 203 1.16 -3.49 12.82
N THR A 204 2.24 -2.76 13.17
CA THR A 204 3.31 -3.27 14.04
C THR A 204 2.82 -3.59 15.45
N ASN A 205 1.79 -2.92 15.94
CA ASN A 205 1.19 -3.16 17.25
C ASN A 205 -0.04 -4.09 17.20
N ASN A 206 -0.29 -4.78 16.08
CA ASN A 206 -1.45 -5.64 15.87
C ASN A 206 -2.80 -4.90 16.09
N ILE A 207 -2.86 -3.62 15.76
CA ILE A 207 -4.07 -2.79 15.82
C ILE A 207 -4.61 -2.62 14.39
N VAL A 208 -5.93 -2.71 14.22
CA VAL A 208 -6.58 -2.36 12.96
C VAL A 208 -6.50 -0.83 12.77
N PRO A 209 -5.82 -0.35 11.72
CA PRO A 209 -5.58 1.08 11.52
C PRO A 209 -6.89 1.83 11.19
N PRO A 210 -6.95 3.15 11.45
CA PRO A 210 -8.13 3.94 11.10
C PRO A 210 -8.30 4.03 9.58
N ASN A 211 -9.54 4.29 9.15
CA ASN A 211 -9.76 4.74 7.77
C ASN A 211 -9.30 6.19 7.63
N ARG A 212 -8.83 6.54 6.44
CA ARG A 212 -8.35 7.90 6.17
C ARG A 212 -9.48 8.92 6.17
N ASN A 213 -10.63 8.58 5.59
CA ASN A 213 -11.84 9.42 5.53
C ASN A 213 -11.57 10.83 4.96
N ASP A 214 -10.76 10.92 3.90
CA ASP A 214 -10.52 12.19 3.20
C ASP A 214 -11.81 12.68 2.53
N THR A 215 -12.02 13.99 2.57
CA THR A 215 -12.93 14.67 1.63
C THR A 215 -12.19 14.85 0.31
N ILE A 216 -12.73 14.29 -0.77
CA ILE A 216 -12.10 14.29 -2.10
C ILE A 216 -12.88 15.21 -3.04
N ILE A 217 -12.22 16.24 -3.55
CA ILE A 217 -12.79 17.19 -4.51
C ILE A 217 -12.04 17.06 -5.84
N LYS A 218 -12.77 16.84 -6.94
CA LYS A 218 -12.20 16.83 -8.29
C LYS A 218 -12.54 18.16 -8.99
N LYS A 219 -11.54 19.01 -9.27
CA LYS A 219 -11.72 20.29 -9.99
C LYS A 219 -10.65 20.42 -11.07
N ASN A 220 -11.04 20.73 -12.30
CA ASN A 220 -10.13 20.97 -13.44
C ASN A 220 -9.11 19.83 -13.68
N GLY A 221 -9.55 18.57 -13.60
CA GLY A 221 -8.68 17.40 -13.78
C GLY A 221 -7.70 17.14 -12.61
N LYS A 222 -7.72 17.97 -11.56
CA LYS A 222 -6.93 17.79 -10.34
C LYS A 222 -7.78 17.19 -9.22
N VAL A 223 -7.15 16.42 -8.36
CA VAL A 223 -7.77 15.81 -7.17
C VAL A 223 -7.23 16.49 -5.93
N TYR A 224 -8.10 17.15 -5.18
CA TYR A 224 -7.81 17.78 -3.90
C TYR A 224 -8.32 16.89 -2.78
N ARG A 225 -7.53 16.75 -1.73
CA ARG A 225 -7.85 15.92 -0.57
C ARG A 225 -7.65 16.71 0.70
N THR A 226 -8.63 16.66 1.58
CA THR A 226 -8.56 17.29 2.89
C THR A 226 -9.06 16.32 3.95
N ASN A 227 -8.34 16.30 5.07
CA ASN A 227 -8.77 15.64 6.28
C ASN A 227 -8.37 16.51 7.46
N GLU A 228 -9.36 16.95 8.22
CA GLU A 228 -9.18 17.91 9.30
C GLU A 228 -8.26 17.36 10.39
N LEU A 229 -8.45 16.11 10.81
CA LEU A 229 -7.65 15.48 11.86
C LEU A 229 -6.19 15.29 11.42
N LEU A 230 -5.95 14.80 10.21
CA LEU A 230 -4.59 14.69 9.64
C LEU A 230 -3.94 16.07 9.46
N SER A 231 -4.72 17.10 9.12
CA SER A 231 -4.23 18.48 9.00
C SER A 231 -3.81 19.03 10.36
N ARG A 232 -4.60 18.79 11.42
CA ARG A 232 -4.25 19.19 12.79
C ARG A 232 -3.04 18.44 13.32
N ILE A 233 -2.93 17.14 13.02
CA ILE A 233 -1.74 16.33 13.34
C ILE A 233 -0.51 16.93 12.64
N ALA A 234 -0.61 17.25 11.36
CA ALA A 234 0.47 17.89 10.62
C ALA A 234 0.84 19.27 11.20
N GLY A 235 -0.16 20.11 11.50
CA GLY A 235 0.02 21.44 12.07
C GLY A 235 0.76 21.40 13.41
N LYS A 236 0.36 20.48 14.30
CA LYS A 236 1.04 20.29 15.60
C LYS A 236 2.52 19.92 15.45
N TYR A 237 2.88 19.19 14.40
CA TYR A 237 4.25 18.68 14.21
C TYR A 237 5.12 19.54 13.29
N SER A 238 4.80 20.82 13.14
CA SER A 238 5.75 21.86 12.74
C SER A 238 6.74 22.10 13.91
N ILE A 239 7.60 21.11 14.18
CA ILE A 239 8.49 20.91 15.35
C ILE A 239 9.03 22.21 15.96
N THR A 240 8.81 22.42 17.26
CA THR A 240 9.36 23.57 18.01
C THR A 240 10.67 23.20 18.74
N LYS A 241 11.36 24.23 19.26
CA LYS A 241 12.67 24.12 19.92
C LYS A 241 12.60 23.29 21.22
N GLU A 242 11.45 23.26 21.86
CA GLU A 242 11.19 22.56 23.13
C GLU A 242 11.13 21.03 22.95
N ASP A 243 10.54 20.54 21.85
CA ASP A 243 10.51 19.11 21.51
C ASP A 243 11.93 18.57 21.24
N ILE A 244 12.79 19.39 20.63
CA ILE A 244 14.21 19.07 20.41
C ILE A 244 14.93 18.97 21.75
N GLN A 245 14.63 19.87 22.69
CA GLN A 245 15.24 19.87 24.02
C GLN A 245 14.88 18.62 24.82
N GLU A 246 13.61 18.18 24.81
CA GLU A 246 13.16 16.97 25.53
C GLU A 246 13.80 15.69 24.96
N LEU A 247 13.96 15.61 23.63
CA LEU A 247 14.65 14.51 22.96
C LEU A 247 16.15 14.48 23.26
N ILE A 248 16.81 15.65 23.31
CA ILE A 248 18.22 15.78 23.72
C ILE A 248 18.39 15.29 25.16
N THR A 249 17.49 15.67 26.07
CA THR A 249 17.52 15.21 27.46
C THR A 249 17.36 13.69 27.55
N LYS A 250 16.55 13.09 26.68
CA LYS A 250 16.23 11.66 26.75
C LYS A 250 17.28 10.75 26.08
N TYR A 251 17.85 11.17 24.96
CA TYR A 251 18.69 10.31 24.12
C TYR A 251 20.12 10.82 23.94
N GLY A 252 20.42 12.05 24.40
CA GLY A 252 21.73 12.67 24.26
C GLY A 252 21.98 13.28 22.89
N ILE A 253 22.78 14.35 22.88
CA ILE A 253 23.04 15.18 21.69
C ILE A 253 23.79 14.42 20.58
N GLU A 254 24.66 13.47 20.93
CA GLU A 254 25.49 12.74 19.98
C GLU A 254 24.70 11.67 19.21
N TYR A 255 23.75 11.01 19.88
CA TYR A 255 22.86 10.02 19.24
C TYR A 255 21.97 10.67 18.18
N ILE A 256 21.45 11.88 18.46
CA ILE A 256 20.62 12.62 17.51
C ILE A 256 21.45 13.10 16.32
N LYS A 257 22.65 13.65 16.53
CA LYS A 257 23.54 14.10 15.45
C LYS A 257 23.93 12.95 14.48
N ALA A 258 24.18 11.75 15.01
CA ALA A 258 24.55 10.59 14.19
C ALA A 258 23.38 9.98 13.39
N ASN A 259 22.13 10.38 13.68
CA ASN A 259 20.93 9.80 13.05
C ASN A 259 19.99 10.86 12.47
N ILE A 260 20.42 12.12 12.37
CA ILE A 260 19.56 13.23 11.93
C ILE A 260 19.00 13.02 10.51
N ASP A 261 19.76 12.37 9.62
CA ASP A 261 19.32 12.00 8.27
C ASP A 261 18.42 10.76 8.23
N LYS A 262 18.43 9.94 9.30
CA LYS A 262 17.49 8.82 9.51
C LYS A 262 16.20 9.25 10.22
N PHE A 263 16.17 10.49 10.72
CA PHE A 263 15.04 11.10 11.42
C PHE A 263 14.61 12.38 10.69
N PRO A 264 13.66 12.32 9.72
CA PRO A 264 12.67 13.39 9.72
C PRO A 264 11.87 13.16 10.99
N ILE A 265 12.09 13.95 12.05
CA ILE A 265 11.60 13.78 13.44
C ILE A 265 10.18 13.18 13.54
N LEU A 266 9.29 13.52 12.60
CA LEU A 266 7.99 12.90 12.34
C LEU A 266 7.96 11.35 12.35
N ASN A 267 8.91 10.71 11.66
CA ASN A 267 8.98 9.26 11.44
C ASN A 267 9.16 8.48 12.74
N SER A 268 9.76 9.10 13.76
CA SER A 268 10.07 8.45 15.03
C SER A 268 9.22 9.00 16.17
N TYR A 269 8.86 10.29 16.12
CA TYR A 269 8.11 10.95 17.18
C TYR A 269 6.67 10.45 17.28
N ILE A 270 5.92 10.38 16.17
CA ILE A 270 4.53 9.90 16.20
C ILE A 270 4.46 8.47 16.76
N PRO A 271 5.20 7.47 16.21
CA PRO A 271 5.25 6.13 16.78
C PRO A 271 5.67 6.11 18.26
N TYR A 272 6.63 6.95 18.65
CA TYR A 272 7.11 7.04 20.03
C TYR A 272 6.03 7.51 21.00
N VAL A 273 5.34 8.61 20.68
CA VAL A 273 4.27 9.15 21.53
C VAL A 273 3.11 8.17 21.64
N LEU A 274 2.71 7.57 20.52
CA LEU A 274 1.66 6.55 20.50
C LEU A 274 2.05 5.33 21.35
N ASN A 275 3.31 4.90 21.32
CA ASN A 275 3.79 3.82 22.20
C ASN A 275 3.76 4.19 23.68
N LYS A 276 4.11 5.44 24.04
CA LYS A 276 4.13 5.90 25.43
C LYS A 276 2.71 6.06 26.00
N ARG A 277 1.76 6.53 25.20
CA ARG A 277 0.43 6.93 25.67
C ARG A 277 -0.65 5.89 25.46
N ILE A 278 -0.53 5.06 24.42
CA ILE A 278 -1.45 3.96 24.16
C ILE A 278 -0.81 2.68 24.72
N THR A 279 -0.89 2.53 26.04
CA THR A 279 -0.33 1.37 26.75
C THR A 279 -1.24 0.15 26.64
N ASN A 280 -2.55 0.34 26.75
CA ASN A 280 -3.55 -0.67 26.43
C ASN A 280 -3.88 -0.61 24.94
N LYS A 281 -3.43 -1.61 24.16
CA LYS A 281 -3.57 -1.64 22.70
C LYS A 281 -4.98 -2.11 22.32
N PRO A 282 -5.87 -1.25 21.78
CA PRO A 282 -7.19 -1.68 21.36
C PRO A 282 -7.10 -2.55 20.09
N ASN A 283 -8.15 -3.32 19.81
CA ASN A 283 -8.22 -4.12 18.58
C ASN A 283 -8.24 -3.26 17.31
N GLU A 284 -8.90 -2.10 17.38
CA GLU A 284 -8.97 -1.10 16.33
C GLU A 284 -8.89 0.31 16.92
N ILE A 285 -8.55 1.30 16.08
CA ILE A 285 -8.38 2.68 16.52
C ILE A 285 -8.90 3.66 15.46
N SER A 286 -9.45 4.78 15.90
CA SER A 286 -9.92 5.87 15.04
C SER A 286 -8.91 7.02 14.96
N LEU A 287 -9.03 7.92 13.98
CA LEU A 287 -8.18 9.10 13.92
C LEU A 287 -8.43 10.04 15.11
N GLU A 288 -9.66 10.10 15.63
CA GLU A 288 -10.04 10.88 16.82
C GLU A 288 -9.36 10.35 18.08
N TYR A 289 -9.26 9.02 18.21
CA TYR A 289 -8.50 8.43 19.31
C TYR A 289 -7.01 8.80 19.17
N ILE A 290 -6.45 8.72 17.97
CA ILE A 290 -5.06 9.11 17.71
C ILE A 290 -4.83 10.58 18.06
N THR A 291 -5.69 11.52 17.64
CA THR A 291 -5.52 12.94 17.99
C THR A 291 -5.57 13.17 19.50
N LYS A 292 -6.49 12.52 20.21
CA LYS A 292 -6.54 12.55 21.69
C LYS A 292 -5.25 12.01 22.30
N ALA A 293 -4.77 10.85 21.86
CA ALA A 293 -3.51 10.27 22.33
C ALA A 293 -2.33 11.21 22.06
N LEU A 294 -2.36 11.98 20.97
CA LEU A 294 -1.35 12.96 20.63
C LEU A 294 -1.54 14.32 21.35
N ASN A 295 -2.52 14.47 22.24
CA ASN A 295 -2.94 15.75 22.86
C ASN A 295 -3.21 16.85 21.82
N ILE A 296 -3.90 16.50 20.74
CA ILE A 296 -4.39 17.46 19.75
C ILE A 296 -5.85 17.69 20.07
N ASP A 297 -6.20 18.93 20.40
CA ASP A 297 -7.59 19.27 20.67
C ASP A 297 -8.40 19.16 19.37
N ALA A 298 -9.38 18.25 19.36
CA ALA A 298 -10.31 18.06 18.26
C ALA A 298 -11.43 19.13 18.28
N SER A 299 -11.56 19.90 19.35
CA SER A 299 -12.56 20.97 19.50
C SER A 299 -12.09 22.34 18.99
N PHE A 300 -10.79 22.52 18.76
CA PHE A 300 -10.23 23.78 18.22
C PHE A 300 -10.45 23.91 16.71
N THR A 301 -11.54 24.57 16.31
CA THR A 301 -11.60 25.23 15.00
C THR A 301 -10.51 26.30 14.99
N SER A 302 -9.39 26.05 14.30
CA SER A 302 -8.49 27.15 13.99
C SER A 302 -9.28 28.14 13.13
N ASN A 303 -9.49 29.34 13.66
CA ASN A 303 -9.74 30.54 12.86
C ASN A 303 -8.49 30.88 12.03
N GLU A 304 -7.90 29.89 11.34
CA GLU A 304 -7.14 30.16 10.15
C GLU A 304 -8.20 30.48 9.11
N THR A 305 -8.43 31.78 8.96
CA THR A 305 -9.03 32.43 7.81
C THR A 305 -9.30 31.45 6.69
N ASN A 306 -10.58 31.25 6.41
CA ASN A 306 -11.07 30.96 5.07
C ASN A 306 -10.45 32.01 4.12
N GLU A 307 -9.21 31.81 3.71
CA GLU A 307 -8.82 32.23 2.37
C GLU A 307 -9.60 31.31 1.45
N VAL A 308 -10.81 31.77 1.17
CA VAL A 308 -11.52 31.48 -0.06
C VAL A 308 -10.54 31.84 -1.17
N TRP A 309 -9.76 30.86 -1.62
CA TRP A 309 -9.09 30.97 -2.90
C TRP A 309 -10.17 30.85 -3.98
N THR A 310 -10.88 31.95 -4.22
CA THR A 310 -11.35 32.26 -5.56
C THR A 310 -10.12 32.24 -6.46
N LEU A 311 -10.01 31.18 -7.28
CA LEU A 311 -9.51 31.10 -8.66
C LEU A 311 -9.71 29.64 -9.15
#